data_AF-A0A6V8QYS4-F1
#
_entry.id   AF-A0A6V8QYS4-F1
#
_cell.length_a   1.000
_cell.length_b   1.000
_cell.length_c   1.000
_cell.angle_alpha   90.00
_cell.angle_beta   90.00
_cell.angle_gamma   90.00
#
_symmetry.space_group_name_H-M   'P 1'
#
loop_
_entity.id
_entity.type
_entity.pdbx_description
1 polymer ?
#
loop_
_entity_poly.entity_id
_entity_poly.type
_entity_poly.pdbx_seq_one_letter_code
_entity_poly.pdbx_strand_id
1 'polypeptide(L)'
;MLKSVIAVAAGLVASADAFWRMECQGRVGLARMDPIVYPGQDSPHMHAIHGSSAFSETSGTFELVTGNCTSCRVTQDKSAYWHPALYFQDASTKEYELVPQVGGMLAYYLLYGNNIKAFPTNFRMVAGDNDRRTYTAGDPTQPDPPKSLWASLGQTSQEILAQRAIGFNCLNYDKAPEGTLYRHFLPDKAYLDANCKDGIRFEIMFPSCWKGGDATDSPNHKDHVAYPDLVMTGDCPAGYPARLPSMLFEVIWNTNAFAGRNGQFVIANRDTTGYSLHGDFIMGWDQDFLQQAVDTCTNPSGLIEDCPLFNIVDQSTAMQCQLEDMPANLRKEDGNGPFKQLFGGMPGHGSSQPASQPTKVSSAPTLPYQPGVTAPVKGSPLPGQVFKDGSSDSSSGGMQIAAVESKPAVTPAPAGAAATPAASFVSTQYITVGNVVSEILWKQAYTTVTVDAQPSTVTVTATGPRPAKQRRSAHGHGHGHSHGQGQGQL
;
A
#
# COMPACT_ATOMS: atom_id res chain seq x y z
N MET A 1 -23.06 -18.61 -51.89
CA MET A 1 -21.91 -17.93 -51.26
C MET A 1 -22.38 -17.39 -49.91
N LEU A 2 -22.09 -18.11 -48.83
CA LEU A 2 -22.38 -17.66 -47.46
C LEU A 2 -21.40 -16.55 -47.11
N LYS A 3 -21.91 -15.37 -46.72
CA LYS A 3 -21.11 -14.29 -46.14
C LYS A 3 -21.06 -14.50 -44.63
N SER A 4 -19.92 -14.95 -44.13
CA SER A 4 -19.62 -15.00 -42.69
C SER A 4 -19.50 -13.58 -42.14
N VAL A 5 -20.36 -13.23 -41.20
CA VAL A 5 -20.20 -12.03 -40.36
C VAL A 5 -19.43 -12.49 -39.12
N ILE A 6 -18.17 -12.08 -39.02
CA ILE A 6 -17.38 -12.22 -37.79
C ILE A 6 -17.91 -11.16 -36.82
N ALA A 7 -18.73 -11.57 -35.86
CA ALA A 7 -19.07 -10.75 -34.71
C ALA A 7 -17.84 -10.69 -33.80
N VAL A 8 -17.14 -9.55 -33.83
CA VAL A 8 -16.14 -9.22 -32.80
C VAL A 8 -16.94 -8.84 -31.55
N ALA A 9 -17.13 -9.82 -30.66
CA ALA A 9 -17.60 -9.56 -29.32
C ALA A 9 -16.47 -8.83 -28.56
N ALA A 10 -16.53 -7.50 -28.52
CA ALA A 10 -15.75 -6.73 -27.55
C ALA A 10 -16.35 -7.04 -26.17
N GLY A 11 -15.74 -7.98 -25.46
CA GLY A 11 -16.09 -8.28 -24.09
C GLY A 11 -15.86 -7.04 -23.22
N LEU A 12 -16.94 -6.46 -22.73
CA LEU A 12 -16.90 -5.59 -21.55
C LEU A 12 -16.51 -6.48 -20.37
N VAL A 13 -15.21 -6.63 -20.13
CA VAL A 13 -14.72 -7.16 -18.86
C VAL A 13 -15.02 -6.07 -17.85
N ALA A 14 -16.13 -6.21 -17.13
CA ALA A 14 -16.28 -5.51 -15.86
C ALA A 14 -15.06 -5.91 -15.03
N SER A 15 -14.23 -4.93 -14.65
CA SER A 15 -13.22 -5.14 -13.63
C SER A 15 -13.97 -5.52 -12.36
N ALA A 16 -14.11 -6.81 -12.10
CA ALA A 16 -14.57 -7.28 -10.81
C ALA A 16 -13.50 -6.83 -9.80
N ASP A 17 -13.92 -6.11 -8.76
CA ASP A 17 -13.08 -5.78 -7.61
C ASP A 17 -12.80 -7.09 -6.84
N ALA A 18 -11.93 -7.92 -7.40
CA ALA A 18 -11.51 -9.19 -6.85
C ALA A 18 -10.42 -8.96 -5.80
N PHE A 19 -10.57 -9.53 -4.62
CA PHE A 19 -9.59 -9.42 -3.54
C PHE A 19 -9.83 -10.47 -2.47
N TRP A 20 -8.88 -10.61 -1.54
CA TRP A 20 -9.12 -11.21 -0.24
C TRP A 20 -8.54 -10.34 0.87
N ARG A 21 -9.11 -10.47 2.06
CA ARG A 21 -8.71 -9.76 3.27
C ARG A 21 -8.00 -10.73 4.18
N MET A 22 -6.67 -10.70 4.19
CA MET A 22 -5.90 -11.54 5.08
C MET A 22 -6.08 -11.06 6.52
N GLU A 23 -6.77 -11.85 7.31
CA GLU A 23 -6.99 -11.57 8.73
C GLU A 23 -5.77 -11.97 9.55
N CYS A 24 -4.92 -10.99 9.88
CA CYS A 24 -3.76 -11.15 10.76
C CYS A 24 -4.14 -10.76 12.19
N GLN A 25 -4.77 -11.72 12.86
CA GLN A 25 -5.35 -11.59 14.19
C GLN A 25 -4.27 -11.46 15.27
N GLY A 26 -4.40 -10.43 16.11
CA GLY A 26 -3.37 -10.11 17.10
C GLY A 26 -2.05 -9.70 16.45
N ARG A 27 -0.92 -9.97 17.10
CA ARG A 27 0.44 -9.67 16.63
C ARG A 27 1.37 -10.81 17.04
N VAL A 28 2.38 -11.11 16.23
CA VAL A 28 3.46 -12.02 16.66
C VAL A 28 4.44 -11.31 17.59
N GLY A 29 4.59 -9.99 17.45
CA GLY A 29 5.53 -9.21 18.24
C GLY A 29 5.21 -7.73 18.35
N LEU A 30 5.78 -7.11 19.38
CA LEU A 30 5.86 -5.66 19.55
C LEU A 30 7.31 -5.36 19.94
N ALA A 31 8.12 -4.95 18.98
CA ALA A 31 9.56 -4.83 19.17
C ALA A 31 10.18 -3.76 18.25
N ARG A 32 11.35 -3.26 18.62
CA ARG A 32 12.20 -2.43 17.75
C ARG A 32 12.98 -3.29 16.76
N MET A 33 12.28 -4.00 15.88
CA MET A 33 12.89 -4.84 14.84
C MET A 33 12.43 -4.38 13.46
N ASP A 34 13.37 -4.31 12.52
CA ASP A 34 13.12 -3.93 11.13
C ASP A 34 14.19 -4.56 10.20
N PRO A 35 13.93 -5.75 9.64
CA PRO A 35 14.89 -6.43 8.77
C PRO A 35 15.08 -5.77 7.39
N ILE A 36 14.30 -4.74 7.06
CA ILE A 36 14.44 -3.99 5.81
C ILE A 36 15.36 -2.79 6.03
N VAL A 37 14.98 -1.89 6.94
CA VAL A 37 15.64 -0.59 7.10
C VAL A 37 16.82 -0.66 8.09
N TYR A 38 16.74 -1.54 9.11
CA TYR A 38 17.76 -1.71 10.15
C TYR A 38 18.17 -3.18 10.32
N PRO A 39 18.63 -3.87 9.24
CA PRO A 39 18.96 -5.28 9.32
C PRO A 39 20.05 -5.56 10.36
N GLY A 40 19.74 -6.46 11.29
CA GLY A 40 20.62 -6.87 12.39
C GLY A 40 20.85 -5.80 13.47
N GLN A 41 20.03 -4.75 13.50
CA GLN A 41 20.12 -3.66 14.47
C GLN A 41 18.74 -3.33 15.04
N ASP A 42 18.71 -2.85 16.27
CA ASP A 42 17.46 -2.38 16.85
C ASP A 42 16.92 -1.17 16.06
N SER A 43 15.67 -1.25 15.60
CA SER A 43 14.95 -0.15 14.96
C SER A 43 14.90 1.09 15.87
N PRO A 44 14.92 2.32 15.33
CA PRO A 44 14.80 3.53 16.13
C PRO A 44 13.44 3.71 16.82
N HIS A 45 12.43 2.88 16.52
CA HIS A 45 11.12 2.93 17.15
C HIS A 45 10.42 1.55 17.13
N MET A 46 9.33 1.46 17.91
CA MET A 46 8.58 0.21 18.10
C MET A 46 7.66 -0.11 16.93
N HIS A 47 7.72 -1.33 16.43
CA HIS A 47 6.81 -1.85 15.42
C HIS A 47 5.81 -2.85 16.01
N ALA A 48 4.55 -2.78 15.58
CA ALA A 48 3.61 -3.88 15.71
C ALA A 48 3.85 -4.84 14.53
N ILE A 49 4.13 -6.11 14.84
CA ILE A 49 4.59 -7.10 13.87
C ILE A 49 3.54 -8.20 13.73
N HIS A 50 3.15 -8.48 12.49
CA HIS A 50 2.15 -9.46 12.11
C HIS A 50 2.73 -10.43 11.06
N GLY A 51 2.17 -11.64 10.99
CA GLY A 51 2.60 -12.66 10.02
C GLY A 51 3.41 -13.78 10.65
N SER A 52 4.49 -14.22 9.99
CA SER A 52 5.26 -15.40 10.43
C SER A 52 5.95 -15.25 11.79
N SER A 53 5.97 -16.34 12.56
CA SER A 53 6.72 -16.45 13.81
C SER A 53 8.24 -16.42 13.65
N ALA A 54 8.75 -16.69 12.44
CA ALA A 54 10.18 -16.63 12.13
C ALA A 54 10.70 -15.22 11.79
N PHE A 55 9.86 -14.19 11.96
CA PHE A 55 10.32 -12.81 11.85
C PHE A 55 11.46 -12.52 12.84
N SER A 56 12.51 -11.87 12.37
CA SER A 56 13.68 -11.52 13.17
C SER A 56 14.35 -10.26 12.61
N GLU A 57 15.39 -9.77 13.28
CA GLU A 57 16.15 -8.59 12.85
C GLU A 57 16.82 -8.77 11.47
N THR A 58 16.90 -9.99 10.94
CA THR A 58 17.51 -10.29 9.64
C THR A 58 16.67 -11.17 8.73
N SER A 59 15.42 -11.49 9.10
CA SER A 59 14.59 -12.43 8.32
C SER A 59 14.28 -11.90 6.93
N GLY A 60 14.51 -12.72 5.90
CA GLY A 60 13.95 -12.57 4.56
C GLY A 60 12.92 -13.66 4.26
N THR A 61 12.52 -13.82 3.00
CA THR A 61 11.53 -14.83 2.58
C THR A 61 11.89 -16.24 3.04
N PHE A 62 13.16 -16.65 2.93
CA PHE A 62 13.59 -18.01 3.26
C PHE A 62 13.43 -18.35 4.75
N GLU A 63 13.72 -17.40 5.64
CA GLU A 63 13.51 -17.59 7.07
C GLU A 63 12.00 -17.60 7.38
N LEU A 64 11.27 -16.63 6.83
CA LEU A 64 9.85 -16.45 7.13
C LEU A 64 9.01 -17.69 6.81
N VAL A 65 9.23 -18.33 5.66
CA VAL A 65 8.47 -19.54 5.26
C VAL A 65 8.72 -20.75 6.16
N THR A 66 9.79 -20.75 6.97
CA THR A 66 10.09 -21.83 7.93
C THR A 66 9.41 -21.65 9.28
N GLY A 67 8.75 -20.51 9.53
CA GLY A 67 8.11 -20.23 10.81
C GLY A 67 7.03 -21.26 11.16
N ASN A 68 7.01 -21.67 12.43
CA ASN A 68 6.10 -22.66 12.97
C ASN A 68 4.62 -22.22 12.89
N CYS A 69 4.34 -20.92 13.00
CA CYS A 69 2.99 -20.37 12.90
C CYS A 69 2.98 -19.04 12.14
N THR A 70 1.79 -18.47 11.96
CA THR A 70 1.58 -17.12 11.46
C THR A 70 0.44 -16.50 12.29
N SER A 71 0.48 -15.19 12.56
CA SER A 71 -0.67 -14.50 13.16
C SER A 71 -1.82 -14.31 12.18
N CYS A 72 -1.67 -14.74 10.92
CA CYS A 72 -2.71 -14.70 9.91
C CYS A 72 -3.49 -16.01 9.81
N ARG A 73 -4.79 -15.94 9.48
CA ARG A 73 -5.66 -17.12 9.46
C ARG A 73 -5.37 -18.10 8.33
N VAL A 74 -4.81 -17.64 7.20
CA VAL A 74 -4.41 -18.53 6.11
C VAL A 74 -2.99 -19.01 6.39
N THR A 75 -2.85 -20.30 6.67
CA THR A 75 -1.58 -20.88 7.13
C THR A 75 -0.46 -20.89 6.09
N GLN A 76 -0.82 -20.82 4.81
CA GLN A 76 0.13 -20.66 3.72
C GLN A 76 0.78 -19.26 3.68
N ASP A 77 0.18 -18.26 4.31
CA ASP A 77 0.77 -16.92 4.39
C ASP A 77 1.77 -16.83 5.56
N LYS A 78 3.06 -16.93 5.22
CA LYS A 78 4.16 -16.69 6.14
C LYS A 78 4.83 -15.33 5.88
N SER A 79 4.17 -14.41 5.19
CA SER A 79 4.72 -13.07 4.98
C SER A 79 4.90 -12.33 6.30
N ALA A 80 5.72 -11.30 6.29
CA ALA A 80 5.88 -10.38 7.41
C ALA A 80 5.28 -9.02 7.05
N TYR A 81 4.51 -8.48 7.99
CA TYR A 81 3.87 -7.19 7.88
C TYR A 81 4.09 -6.42 9.16
N TRP A 82 4.66 -5.22 9.08
CA TRP A 82 4.83 -4.40 10.27
C TRP A 82 4.65 -2.92 9.98
N HIS A 83 4.31 -2.19 11.03
CA HIS A 83 4.13 -0.75 11.00
C HIS A 83 4.42 -0.17 12.39
N PRO A 84 4.70 1.14 12.52
CA PRO A 84 4.87 1.79 13.81
C PRO A 84 3.64 1.62 14.72
N ALA A 85 3.88 1.34 16.00
CA ALA A 85 2.81 1.24 16.99
C ALA A 85 2.24 2.62 17.37
N LEU A 86 0.99 2.67 17.83
CA LEU A 86 0.35 3.88 18.35
C LEU A 86 0.37 3.90 19.88
N TYR A 87 0.79 5.03 20.45
CA TYR A 87 0.83 5.26 21.89
C TYR A 87 -0.09 6.42 22.30
N PHE A 88 -0.67 6.33 23.49
CA PHE A 88 -1.30 7.47 24.16
C PHE A 88 -0.29 8.06 25.16
N GLN A 89 -0.02 9.37 25.04
CA GLN A 89 0.76 10.11 26.02
C GLN A 89 -0.16 10.87 26.97
N ASP A 90 -0.13 10.52 28.25
CA ASP A 90 -0.92 11.19 29.28
C ASP A 90 -0.39 12.61 29.54
N ALA A 91 -1.29 13.60 29.57
CA ALA A 91 -0.91 15.00 29.75
C ALA A 91 -0.33 15.27 31.14
N SER A 92 -0.75 14.52 32.15
CA SER A 92 -0.37 14.72 33.56
C SER A 92 0.92 13.98 33.91
N THR A 93 1.02 12.69 33.59
CA THR A 93 2.19 11.86 33.96
C THR A 93 3.32 11.94 32.95
N LYS A 94 3.01 12.39 31.71
CA LYS A 94 3.88 12.35 30.52
C LYS A 94 4.31 10.94 30.12
N GLU A 95 3.64 9.91 30.65
CA GLU A 95 3.89 8.52 30.29
C GLU A 95 3.15 8.14 29.02
N TYR A 96 3.73 7.17 28.32
CA TYR A 96 3.20 6.56 27.13
C TYR A 96 2.70 5.16 27.45
N GLU A 97 1.53 4.81 26.95
CA GLU A 97 1.01 3.45 26.98
C GLU A 97 0.47 3.08 25.60
N LEU A 98 0.58 1.81 25.24
CA LEU A 98 0.17 1.30 23.95
C LEU A 98 -1.34 1.45 23.78
N VAL A 99 -1.76 2.03 22.66
CA VAL A 99 -3.19 2.02 22.28
C VAL A 99 -3.54 0.59 21.87
N PRO A 100 -4.62 -0.03 22.37
CA PRO A 100 -4.97 -1.39 21.95
C PRO A 100 -5.36 -1.46 20.47
N GLN A 101 -4.87 -2.48 19.75
CA GLN A 101 -5.40 -2.83 18.42
C GLN A 101 -6.75 -3.55 18.57
N VAL A 102 -7.68 -3.31 17.65
CA VAL A 102 -8.95 -4.05 17.54
C VAL A 102 -8.79 -5.10 16.45
N GLY A 103 -8.74 -6.38 16.82
CA GLY A 103 -8.63 -7.50 15.87
C GLY A 103 -7.24 -7.69 15.21
N GLY A 104 -6.24 -6.87 15.54
CA GLY A 104 -4.91 -6.95 14.92
C GLY A 104 -4.82 -6.10 13.65
N MET A 105 -4.42 -6.72 12.54
CA MET A 105 -4.26 -6.07 11.23
C MET A 105 -4.97 -6.87 10.14
N LEU A 106 -5.59 -6.19 9.18
CA LEU A 106 -5.98 -6.79 7.90
C LEU A 106 -4.96 -6.40 6.82
N ALA A 107 -4.41 -7.39 6.12
CA ALA A 107 -3.64 -7.19 4.89
C ALA A 107 -4.53 -7.53 3.69
N TYR A 108 -4.98 -6.53 2.95
CA TYR A 108 -5.76 -6.73 1.74
C TYR A 108 -4.83 -7.08 0.59
N TYR A 109 -5.22 -8.07 -0.22
CA TYR A 109 -4.60 -8.37 -1.50
C TYR A 109 -5.59 -8.00 -2.61
N LEU A 110 -5.48 -6.77 -3.12
CA LEU A 110 -6.41 -6.19 -4.07
C LEU A 110 -5.95 -6.45 -5.50
N LEU A 111 -6.77 -7.14 -6.31
CA LEU A 111 -6.39 -7.57 -7.65
C LEU A 111 -6.77 -6.52 -8.71
N TYR A 112 -6.30 -5.28 -8.53
CA TYR A 112 -6.64 -4.17 -9.41
C TYR A 112 -5.86 -4.18 -10.73
N GLY A 113 -6.60 -4.31 -11.84
CA GLY A 113 -6.07 -4.30 -13.19
C GLY A 113 -6.11 -5.70 -13.82
N ASN A 114 -5.26 -5.92 -14.81
CA ASN A 114 -5.17 -7.19 -15.54
C ASN A 114 -3.76 -7.77 -15.40
N ASN A 115 -3.63 -9.09 -15.57
CA ASN A 115 -2.35 -9.80 -15.58
C ASN A 115 -1.51 -9.59 -14.31
N ILE A 116 -2.18 -9.59 -13.14
CA ILE A 116 -1.54 -9.46 -11.84
C ILE A 116 -0.54 -10.62 -11.63
N LYS A 117 0.66 -10.28 -11.19
CA LYS A 117 1.75 -11.21 -10.87
C LYS A 117 1.90 -11.30 -9.37
N ALA A 118 1.95 -12.52 -8.85
CA ALA A 118 2.33 -12.75 -7.47
C ALA A 118 3.65 -12.06 -7.14
N PHE A 119 3.81 -11.65 -5.88
CA PHE A 119 5.10 -11.17 -5.39
C PHE A 119 6.16 -12.25 -5.62
N PRO A 120 7.30 -11.93 -6.25
CA PRO A 120 8.36 -12.92 -6.45
C PRO A 120 9.01 -13.31 -5.12
N THR A 121 9.63 -14.49 -5.05
CA THR A 121 10.46 -14.88 -3.90
C THR A 121 11.52 -13.82 -3.62
N ASN A 122 11.79 -13.53 -2.34
CA ASN A 122 12.67 -12.44 -1.87
C ASN A 122 12.15 -11.02 -2.09
N PHE A 123 10.87 -10.86 -2.45
CA PHE A 123 10.28 -9.53 -2.61
C PHE A 123 10.08 -8.85 -1.26
N ARG A 124 10.46 -7.56 -1.19
CA ARG A 124 10.21 -6.70 -0.03
C ARG A 124 10.08 -5.24 -0.42
N MET A 125 9.25 -4.49 0.29
CA MET A 125 9.03 -3.07 0.00
C MET A 125 8.56 -2.29 1.22
N VAL A 126 8.71 -0.97 1.13
CA VAL A 126 8.24 0.00 2.14
C VAL A 126 7.27 0.99 1.53
N ALA A 127 6.14 1.22 2.19
CA ALA A 127 5.18 2.28 1.87
C ALA A 127 5.21 3.37 2.95
N GLY A 128 4.92 4.63 2.58
CA GLY A 128 5.03 5.77 3.50
C GLY A 128 6.46 6.30 3.65
N ASP A 129 6.71 7.12 4.68
CA ASP A 129 7.97 7.84 4.87
C ASP A 129 8.20 8.19 6.34
N ASN A 130 9.18 7.58 7.00
CA ASN A 130 9.44 7.78 8.42
C ASN A 130 9.84 9.23 8.81
N ASP A 131 10.33 10.03 7.87
CA ASP A 131 10.90 11.34 8.16
C ASP A 131 9.97 12.49 7.76
N ARG A 132 8.86 12.20 7.09
CA ARG A 132 7.88 13.20 6.68
C ARG A 132 7.17 13.82 7.88
N ARG A 133 7.09 15.16 7.91
CA ARG A 133 6.39 15.92 8.96
C ARG A 133 5.40 16.95 8.41
N THR A 134 5.19 16.94 7.10
CA THR A 134 4.26 17.86 6.42
C THR A 134 3.54 17.14 5.29
N TYR A 135 2.34 17.62 4.95
CA TYR A 135 1.57 17.18 3.79
C TYR A 135 1.66 18.23 2.69
N THR A 136 2.12 17.81 1.51
CA THR A 136 2.33 18.64 0.32
C THR A 136 1.48 18.22 -0.87
N ALA A 137 0.70 17.14 -0.73
CA ALA A 137 -0.20 16.65 -1.77
C ALA A 137 -1.48 17.48 -1.98
N GLY A 138 -1.76 18.45 -1.12
CA GLY A 138 -2.93 19.33 -1.18
C GLY A 138 -3.14 20.08 0.13
N ASP A 139 -4.36 20.58 0.34
CA ASP A 139 -4.78 21.10 1.65
C ASP A 139 -5.36 19.95 2.49
N PRO A 140 -4.70 19.54 3.59
CA PRO A 140 -5.16 18.42 4.41
C PRO A 140 -6.50 18.71 5.13
N THR A 141 -6.99 19.96 5.15
CA THR A 141 -8.31 20.32 5.69
C THR A 141 -9.45 20.13 4.69
N GLN A 142 -9.14 19.83 3.42
CA GLN A 142 -10.11 19.62 2.36
C GLN A 142 -10.08 18.17 1.87
N PRO A 143 -11.23 17.63 1.39
CA PRO A 143 -11.21 16.36 0.69
C PRO A 143 -10.29 16.44 -0.53
N ASP A 144 -9.75 15.29 -0.90
CA ASP A 144 -9.02 15.13 -2.15
C ASP A 144 -9.83 15.64 -3.34
N PRO A 145 -9.22 16.40 -4.28
CA PRO A 145 -9.90 16.73 -5.52
C PRO A 145 -10.27 15.44 -6.25
N PRO A 146 -11.34 15.45 -7.08
CA PRO A 146 -11.70 14.28 -7.88
C PRO A 146 -10.48 13.70 -8.60
N LYS A 147 -10.31 12.38 -8.52
CA LYS A 147 -9.18 11.64 -9.10
C LYS A 147 -8.90 12.01 -10.57
N SER A 148 -9.95 12.28 -11.35
CA SER A 148 -9.85 12.72 -12.75
C SER A 148 -9.10 14.04 -12.95
N LEU A 149 -8.96 14.87 -11.92
CA LEU A 149 -8.25 16.14 -11.99
C LEU A 149 -6.77 16.03 -11.61
N TRP A 150 -6.34 14.94 -10.97
CA TRP A 150 -4.98 14.83 -10.40
C TRP A 150 -3.90 15.08 -11.44
N ALA A 151 -4.02 14.49 -12.63
CA ALA A 151 -3.07 14.71 -13.72
C ALA A 151 -3.02 16.18 -14.17
N SER A 152 -4.18 16.83 -14.34
CA SER A 152 -4.26 18.25 -14.74
C SER A 152 -3.73 19.20 -13.67
N LEU A 153 -3.75 18.79 -12.40
CA LEU A 153 -3.20 19.52 -11.27
C LEU A 153 -1.71 19.23 -11.04
N GLY A 154 -1.09 18.34 -11.82
CA GLY A 154 0.29 17.90 -11.62
C GLY A 154 0.50 17.09 -10.33
N GLN A 155 -0.54 16.45 -9.82
CA GLN A 155 -0.56 15.72 -8.54
C GLN A 155 -0.39 14.21 -8.71
N THR A 156 0.31 13.77 -9.76
CA THR A 156 0.57 12.35 -10.07
C THR A 156 2.03 11.94 -9.91
N SER A 157 2.87 12.79 -9.29
CA SER A 157 4.23 12.40 -8.93
C SER A 157 4.21 11.32 -7.84
N GLN A 158 5.22 10.44 -7.83
CA GLN A 158 5.29 9.34 -6.87
C GLN A 158 5.33 9.83 -5.42
N GLU A 159 5.96 10.97 -5.14
CA GLU A 159 5.97 11.58 -3.80
C GLU A 159 4.56 12.03 -3.35
N ILE A 160 3.77 12.60 -4.26
CA ILE A 160 2.41 13.06 -3.97
C ILE A 160 1.47 11.87 -3.80
N LEU A 161 1.58 10.86 -4.68
CA LEU A 161 0.80 9.63 -4.59
C LEU A 161 1.12 8.86 -3.30
N ALA A 162 2.40 8.79 -2.90
CA ALA A 162 2.80 8.17 -1.64
C ALA A 162 2.23 8.86 -0.39
N GLN A 163 1.94 10.16 -0.45
CA GLN A 163 1.24 10.88 0.63
C GLN A 163 -0.26 10.57 0.65
N ARG A 164 -0.88 10.48 -0.54
CA ARG A 164 -2.29 10.07 -0.70
C ARG A 164 -2.53 8.58 -0.37
N ALA A 165 -1.46 7.79 -0.31
CA ALA A 165 -1.48 6.38 0.05
C ALA A 165 -1.56 6.11 1.57
N ILE A 166 -1.58 7.15 2.41
CA ILE A 166 -1.66 7.04 3.87
C ILE A 166 -2.99 7.60 4.35
N GLY A 167 -3.78 6.80 5.09
CA GLY A 167 -5.12 7.15 5.56
C GLY A 167 -5.30 7.02 7.06
N PHE A 168 -6.16 7.88 7.62
CA PHE A 168 -6.55 7.94 9.03
C PHE A 168 -8.06 8.09 9.14
N ASN A 169 -8.77 6.98 8.97
CA ASN A 169 -10.21 6.98 8.88
C ASN A 169 -10.86 6.90 10.26
N CYS A 170 -11.69 7.88 10.58
CA CYS A 170 -12.45 7.96 11.82
C CYS A 170 -13.56 6.91 11.83
N LEU A 171 -13.55 5.99 12.81
CA LEU A 171 -14.57 4.96 12.91
C LEU A 171 -15.72 5.36 13.85
N ASN A 172 -16.92 5.35 13.29
CA ASN A 172 -18.16 5.55 14.01
C ASN A 172 -19.26 4.75 13.31
N TYR A 173 -19.58 3.58 13.86
CA TYR A 173 -20.52 2.64 13.26
C TYR A 173 -21.99 3.10 13.32
N ASP A 174 -22.26 4.20 14.05
CA ASP A 174 -23.55 4.88 14.05
C ASP A 174 -23.68 5.91 12.89
N LYS A 175 -22.62 6.12 12.11
CA LYS A 175 -22.57 7.04 10.96
C LYS A 175 -22.19 6.30 9.68
N ALA A 176 -22.32 6.96 8.53
CA ALA A 176 -21.78 6.39 7.30
C ALA A 176 -20.23 6.36 7.36
N PRO A 177 -19.59 5.38 6.72
CA PRO A 177 -18.13 5.27 6.70
C PRO A 177 -17.45 6.45 6.01
N GLU A 178 -16.24 6.79 6.45
CA GLU A 178 -15.26 7.49 5.62
C GLU A 178 -14.72 6.52 4.55
N GLY A 179 -14.63 6.96 3.29
CA GLY A 179 -14.03 6.14 2.22
C GLY A 179 -12.54 5.87 2.45
N THR A 180 -11.98 4.79 1.92
CA THR A 180 -10.55 4.50 2.10
C THR A 180 -9.66 5.63 1.61
N LEU A 181 -8.60 5.89 2.40
CA LEU A 181 -7.63 6.96 2.25
C LEU A 181 -8.26 8.35 2.25
N TYR A 182 -9.36 8.55 3.00
CA TYR A 182 -10.07 9.83 3.02
C TYR A 182 -9.28 10.96 3.68
N ARG A 183 -8.52 10.63 4.73
CA ARG A 183 -7.83 11.61 5.57
C ARG A 183 -6.36 11.30 5.68
N HIS A 184 -5.51 12.27 5.36
CA HIS A 184 -4.05 12.06 5.29
C HIS A 184 -3.27 12.56 6.51
N PHE A 185 -3.93 12.73 7.66
CA PHE A 185 -3.31 13.13 8.92
C PHE A 185 -4.00 12.45 10.12
N LEU A 186 -3.26 12.20 11.19
CA LEU A 186 -3.78 11.71 12.47
C LEU A 186 -4.56 12.85 13.16
N PRO A 187 -5.88 12.74 13.35
CA PRO A 187 -6.63 13.78 14.05
C PRO A 187 -6.18 13.93 15.50
N ASP A 188 -6.30 15.15 16.03
CA ASP A 188 -6.03 15.38 17.44
C ASP A 188 -7.04 14.66 18.34
N LYS A 189 -6.70 14.59 19.63
CA LYS A 189 -7.54 13.88 20.60
C LYS A 189 -8.95 14.44 20.70
N ALA A 190 -9.12 15.77 20.62
CA ALA A 190 -10.43 16.38 20.74
C ALA A 190 -11.35 15.96 19.59
N TYR A 191 -10.81 15.90 18.37
CA TYR A 191 -11.53 15.40 17.22
C TYR A 191 -11.87 13.91 17.37
N LEU A 192 -10.90 13.08 17.78
CA LEU A 192 -11.09 11.64 17.95
C LEU A 192 -12.18 11.34 19.00
N ASP A 193 -12.14 11.99 20.17
CA ASP A 193 -13.13 11.80 21.22
C ASP A 193 -14.54 12.22 20.77
N ALA A 194 -14.65 13.27 19.95
CA ALA A 194 -15.94 13.78 19.46
C ALA A 194 -16.53 12.97 18.30
N ASN A 195 -15.70 12.33 17.47
CA ASN A 195 -16.14 11.78 16.20
C ASN A 195 -15.92 10.27 16.05
N CYS A 196 -14.87 9.72 16.66
CA CYS A 196 -14.33 8.39 16.34
C CYS A 196 -14.61 7.39 17.47
N LYS A 197 -15.89 7.18 17.76
CA LYS A 197 -16.41 6.34 18.86
C LYS A 197 -15.86 4.91 18.84
N ASP A 198 -15.61 4.36 17.66
CA ASP A 198 -15.17 2.99 17.45
C ASP A 198 -13.67 2.88 17.11
N GLY A 199 -12.92 3.97 17.30
CA GLY A 199 -11.47 4.03 17.10
C GLY A 199 -11.04 4.79 15.85
N ILE A 200 -9.72 4.78 15.60
CA ILE A 200 -9.11 5.32 14.39
C ILE A 200 -8.54 4.17 13.57
N ARG A 201 -8.79 4.19 12.26
CA ARG A 201 -8.29 3.19 11.32
C ARG A 201 -7.12 3.76 10.53
N PHE A 202 -5.95 3.18 10.72
CA PHE A 202 -4.77 3.48 9.95
C PHE A 202 -4.81 2.66 8.66
N GLU A 203 -4.55 3.31 7.54
CA GLU A 203 -4.56 2.71 6.21
C GLU A 203 -3.23 3.01 5.52
N ILE A 204 -2.54 1.98 5.06
CA ILE A 204 -1.24 2.10 4.37
C ILE A 204 -1.34 1.34 3.05
N MET A 205 -1.53 2.07 1.96
CA MET A 205 -1.58 1.50 0.62
C MET A 205 -0.16 1.39 0.07
N PHE A 206 0.19 0.21 -0.44
CA PHE A 206 1.49 -0.03 -1.05
C PHE A 206 1.45 0.23 -2.56
N PRO A 207 2.60 0.61 -3.16
CA PRO A 207 2.74 0.68 -4.60
C PRO A 207 2.55 -0.69 -5.25
N SER A 208 1.88 -0.75 -6.39
CA SER A 208 1.52 -2.01 -7.07
C SER A 208 2.03 -2.13 -8.50
N CYS A 209 2.62 -1.09 -9.06
CA CYS A 209 3.33 -1.15 -10.33
C CYS A 209 4.77 -1.61 -10.08
N TRP A 210 5.24 -2.56 -10.88
CA TRP A 210 6.50 -3.27 -10.64
C TRP A 210 7.38 -3.27 -11.88
N LYS A 211 8.70 -3.12 -11.68
CA LYS A 211 9.70 -3.16 -12.76
C LYS A 211 9.74 -4.50 -13.51
N GLY A 212 9.29 -5.58 -12.88
CA GLY A 212 9.30 -6.92 -13.47
C GLY A 212 10.65 -7.63 -13.35
N GLY A 213 10.69 -8.89 -13.79
CA GLY A 213 11.89 -9.71 -13.78
C GLY A 213 12.38 -10.01 -12.36
N ASP A 214 13.66 -9.79 -12.11
CA ASP A 214 14.31 -10.09 -10.82
C ASP A 214 14.33 -8.89 -9.85
N ALA A 215 13.51 -7.86 -10.11
CA ALA A 215 13.47 -6.65 -9.28
C ALA A 215 12.71 -6.88 -7.96
N THR A 216 13.28 -7.68 -7.05
CA THR A 216 12.63 -8.03 -5.78
C THR A 216 12.82 -6.98 -4.68
N ASP A 217 13.79 -6.07 -4.86
CA ASP A 217 14.10 -5.00 -3.93
C ASP A 217 14.91 -3.88 -4.64
N SER A 218 15.16 -2.78 -3.94
CA SER A 218 16.03 -1.67 -4.36
C SER A 218 16.78 -1.11 -3.13
N PRO A 219 17.90 -0.38 -3.29
CA PRO A 219 18.66 0.15 -2.15
C PRO A 219 17.86 1.01 -1.15
N ASN A 220 16.78 1.64 -1.62
CA ASN A 220 15.85 2.43 -0.78
C ASN A 220 14.51 1.70 -0.50
N HIS A 221 14.40 0.42 -0.89
CA HIS A 221 13.22 -0.44 -0.75
C HIS A 221 11.94 0.09 -1.42
N LYS A 222 12.07 1.05 -2.34
CA LYS A 222 10.95 1.75 -2.98
C LYS A 222 11.08 1.84 -4.50
N ASP A 223 12.28 2.02 -5.05
CA ASP A 223 12.46 2.28 -6.48
C ASP A 223 12.11 1.11 -7.40
N HIS A 224 12.03 -0.12 -6.90
CA HIS A 224 11.63 -1.29 -7.69
C HIS A 224 10.11 -1.38 -7.91
N VAL A 225 9.33 -0.56 -7.18
CA VAL A 225 7.88 -0.42 -7.28
C VAL A 225 7.47 1.04 -7.50
N ALA A 226 6.23 1.27 -7.92
CA ALA A 226 5.63 2.58 -8.07
C ALA A 226 4.12 2.52 -7.83
N TYR A 227 3.55 3.63 -7.36
CA TYR A 227 2.11 3.79 -7.32
C TYR A 227 1.58 3.97 -8.74
N PRO A 228 0.43 3.35 -9.08
CA PRO A 228 -0.34 3.77 -10.24
C PRO A 228 -0.86 5.20 -10.01
N ASP A 229 -1.22 5.89 -11.09
CA ASP A 229 -1.54 7.33 -11.08
C ASP A 229 -2.78 7.71 -10.25
N LEU A 230 -3.58 6.75 -9.79
CA LEU A 230 -4.71 6.94 -8.87
C LEU A 230 -4.53 6.23 -7.51
N VAL A 231 -3.27 6.01 -7.11
CA VAL A 231 -2.80 5.34 -5.87
C VAL A 231 -3.15 3.85 -5.80
N MET A 232 -4.43 3.52 -5.87
CA MET A 232 -4.92 2.14 -5.78
C MET A 232 -5.10 1.51 -7.16
N THR A 233 -5.59 2.32 -8.10
CA THR A 233 -5.95 1.94 -9.47
C THR A 233 -5.31 2.92 -10.45
N GLY A 234 -5.71 2.86 -11.72
CA GLY A 234 -5.14 3.72 -12.76
C GLY A 234 -3.88 3.13 -13.38
N ASP A 235 -3.18 3.89 -14.20
CA ASP A 235 -2.09 3.42 -15.06
C ASP A 235 -0.74 3.38 -14.34
N CYS A 236 0.08 2.39 -14.71
CA CYS A 236 1.44 2.31 -14.21
C CYS A 236 2.36 3.27 -14.97
N PRO A 237 3.28 3.95 -14.27
CA PRO A 237 4.23 4.83 -14.93
C PRO A 237 5.20 4.04 -15.82
N ALA A 238 5.81 4.73 -16.78
CA ALA A 238 6.83 4.14 -17.65
C ALA A 238 7.97 3.52 -16.81
N GLY A 239 8.42 2.33 -17.23
CA GLY A 239 9.44 1.55 -16.51
C GLY A 239 8.88 0.52 -15.53
N TYR A 240 7.56 0.49 -15.30
CA TYR A 240 6.89 -0.47 -14.41
C TYR A 240 5.83 -1.27 -15.21
N PRO A 241 6.25 -2.24 -16.04
CA PRO A 241 5.37 -2.92 -16.98
C PRO A 241 4.46 -3.98 -16.34
N ALA A 242 4.73 -4.40 -15.11
CA ALA A 242 3.99 -5.45 -14.42
C ALA A 242 3.19 -4.89 -13.25
N ARG A 243 2.12 -5.59 -12.86
CA ARG A 243 1.32 -5.29 -11.68
C ARG A 243 1.42 -6.40 -10.66
N LEU A 244 1.54 -6.02 -9.40
CA LEU A 244 1.45 -6.88 -8.23
C LEU A 244 0.05 -6.75 -7.61
N PRO A 245 -0.39 -7.70 -6.76
CA PRO A 245 -1.53 -7.47 -5.88
C PRO A 245 -1.29 -6.16 -5.13
N SER A 246 -2.26 -5.24 -5.17
CA SER A 246 -2.12 -4.00 -4.42
C SER A 246 -2.40 -4.32 -2.95
N MET A 247 -1.43 -4.05 -2.09
CA MET A 247 -1.61 -4.29 -0.66
C MET A 247 -2.11 -3.06 0.05
N LEU A 248 -3.08 -3.25 0.94
CA LEU A 248 -3.50 -2.26 1.90
C LEU A 248 -3.39 -2.86 3.30
N PHE A 249 -2.62 -2.23 4.18
CA PHE A 249 -2.70 -2.52 5.60
C PHE A 249 -3.83 -1.70 6.20
N GLU A 250 -4.69 -2.36 6.96
CA GLU A 250 -5.75 -1.74 7.73
C GLU A 250 -5.60 -2.14 9.20
N VAL A 251 -5.38 -1.15 10.06
CA VAL A 251 -5.14 -1.35 11.50
C VAL A 251 -6.07 -0.45 12.28
N ILE A 252 -6.89 -1.03 13.16
CA ILE A 252 -7.81 -0.27 13.99
C ILE A 252 -7.20 -0.12 15.38
N TRP A 253 -7.09 1.11 15.85
CA TRP A 253 -6.64 1.45 17.19
C TRP A 253 -7.80 1.96 18.04
N ASN A 254 -7.99 1.34 19.22
CA ASN A 254 -9.05 1.69 20.17
C ASN A 254 -8.72 2.97 20.93
N THR A 255 -8.84 4.12 20.27
CA THR A 255 -8.63 5.44 20.88
C THR A 255 -9.68 5.76 21.95
N ASN A 256 -10.88 5.18 21.85
CA ASN A 256 -11.97 5.40 22.80
C ASN A 256 -11.68 4.78 24.20
N ALA A 257 -10.75 3.83 24.30
CA ALA A 257 -10.23 3.36 25.59
C ALA A 257 -9.59 4.47 26.45
N PHE A 258 -9.25 5.61 25.82
CA PHE A 258 -8.66 6.79 26.46
C PHE A 258 -9.64 7.97 26.57
N ALA A 259 -10.93 7.75 26.37
CA ALA A 259 -11.96 8.77 26.57
C ALA A 259 -11.93 9.30 28.01
N GLY A 260 -12.07 10.62 28.17
CA GLY A 260 -12.05 11.29 29.48
C GLY A 260 -10.67 11.47 30.12
N ARG A 261 -9.59 10.96 29.50
CA ARG A 261 -8.21 11.23 29.92
C ARG A 261 -7.63 12.38 29.10
N ASN A 262 -6.87 13.29 29.71
CA ASN A 262 -6.19 14.35 28.94
C ASN A 262 -4.86 13.82 28.40
N GLY A 263 -4.57 14.07 27.12
CA GLY A 263 -3.35 13.57 26.48
C GLY A 263 -3.35 13.74 24.98
N GLN A 264 -2.46 13.01 24.31
CA GLN A 264 -2.36 13.00 22.85
C GLN A 264 -1.97 11.61 22.35
N PHE A 265 -2.33 11.30 21.10
CA PHE A 265 -1.87 10.09 20.43
C PHE A 265 -0.58 10.36 19.67
N VAL A 266 0.37 9.43 19.76
CA VAL A 266 1.73 9.57 19.22
C VAL A 266 2.13 8.24 18.58
N ILE A 267 2.49 8.27 17.31
CA ILE A 267 3.07 7.12 16.61
C ILE A 267 4.47 6.87 17.18
N ALA A 268 4.91 5.61 17.24
CA ALA A 268 6.17 5.20 17.88
C ALA A 268 7.41 5.98 17.40
N ASN A 269 7.42 6.46 16.16
CA ASN A 269 8.45 7.34 15.60
C ASN A 269 8.32 8.82 16.02
N ARG A 270 7.61 9.07 17.13
CA ARG A 270 7.40 10.39 17.77
C ARG A 270 6.58 11.36 16.92
N ASP A 271 5.76 10.84 16.03
CA ASP A 271 4.89 11.64 15.18
C ASP A 271 3.49 11.78 15.78
N THR A 272 3.04 13.03 15.88
CA THR A 272 1.69 13.40 16.36
C THR A 272 0.77 13.84 15.22
N THR A 273 1.30 13.91 13.99
CA THR A 273 0.61 14.42 12.80
C THR A 273 0.14 13.30 11.87
N GLY A 274 0.74 12.11 11.96
CA GLY A 274 0.44 10.96 11.10
C GLY A 274 1.23 10.94 9.78
N TYR A 275 1.91 12.03 9.43
CA TYR A 275 2.60 12.14 8.15
C TYR A 275 3.79 11.20 7.99
N SER A 276 4.34 10.67 9.10
CA SER A 276 5.39 9.65 9.05
C SER A 276 4.94 8.22 9.30
N LEU A 277 3.64 7.95 9.19
CA LEU A 277 3.18 6.57 9.14
C LEU A 277 3.78 5.88 7.90
N HIS A 278 4.23 4.65 8.11
CA HIS A 278 4.77 3.79 7.07
C HIS A 278 4.44 2.34 7.43
N GLY A 279 4.60 1.47 6.44
CA GLY A 279 4.45 0.04 6.61
C GLY A 279 5.45 -0.69 5.73
N ASP A 280 5.76 -1.90 6.16
CA ASP A 280 6.85 -2.69 5.61
C ASP A 280 6.35 -4.10 5.35
N PHE A 281 6.84 -4.68 4.26
CA PHE A 281 6.43 -5.99 3.80
C PHE A 281 7.61 -6.81 3.32
N ILE A 282 7.64 -8.06 3.76
CA ILE A 282 8.45 -9.12 3.14
C ILE A 282 7.51 -10.25 2.75
N MET A 283 7.58 -10.64 1.47
CA MET A 283 6.84 -11.79 0.95
C MET A 283 7.31 -13.07 1.64
N GLY A 284 6.35 -13.84 2.15
CA GLY A 284 6.58 -15.16 2.74
C GLY A 284 5.57 -16.19 2.25
N TRP A 285 5.19 -16.09 0.99
CA TRP A 285 4.40 -17.12 0.31
C TRP A 285 5.30 -18.07 -0.47
N ASP A 286 4.80 -19.27 -0.76
CA ASP A 286 5.25 -19.96 -1.96
C ASP A 286 4.77 -19.16 -3.20
N GLN A 287 5.69 -18.78 -4.08
CA GLN A 287 5.39 -17.89 -5.20
C GLN A 287 4.36 -18.49 -6.16
N ASP A 288 4.47 -19.79 -6.45
CA ASP A 288 3.57 -20.47 -7.39
C ASP A 288 2.17 -20.62 -6.79
N PHE A 289 2.10 -20.97 -5.50
CA PHE A 289 0.84 -20.99 -4.77
C PHE A 289 0.17 -19.60 -4.71
N LEU A 290 0.94 -18.55 -4.43
CA LEU A 290 0.40 -17.18 -4.43
C LEU A 290 -0.10 -16.78 -5.82
N GLN A 291 0.59 -17.17 -6.90
CA GLN A 291 0.08 -16.92 -8.26
C GLN A 291 -1.22 -17.69 -8.51
N GLN A 292 -1.30 -18.94 -8.07
CA GLN A 292 -2.54 -19.72 -8.16
C GLN A 292 -3.69 -19.05 -7.39
N ALA A 293 -3.40 -18.49 -6.21
CA ALA A 293 -4.36 -17.74 -5.40
C ALA A 293 -4.80 -16.44 -6.10
N VAL A 294 -3.87 -15.68 -6.68
CA VAL A 294 -4.19 -14.49 -7.49
C VAL A 294 -5.11 -14.84 -8.66
N ASP A 295 -4.88 -15.98 -9.32
CA ASP A 295 -5.67 -16.40 -10.48
C ASP A 295 -7.04 -17.00 -10.10
N THR A 296 -7.18 -17.53 -8.87
CA THR A 296 -8.36 -18.31 -8.44
C THR A 296 -9.24 -17.57 -7.44
N CYS A 297 -8.65 -16.93 -6.42
CA CYS A 297 -9.34 -16.29 -5.30
C CYS A 297 -9.91 -14.91 -5.69
N THR A 298 -10.85 -14.88 -6.65
CA THR A 298 -11.33 -13.64 -7.28
C THR A 298 -12.72 -13.18 -6.82
N ASN A 299 -13.22 -13.74 -5.71
CA ASN A 299 -14.54 -13.40 -5.19
C ASN A 299 -14.57 -11.95 -4.70
N PRO A 300 -15.56 -11.11 -5.11
CA PRO A 300 -15.68 -9.74 -4.63
C PRO A 300 -16.08 -9.62 -3.16
N SER A 301 -16.32 -10.73 -2.47
CA SER A 301 -16.63 -10.73 -1.04
C SER A 301 -15.45 -10.28 -0.16
N GLY A 302 -14.23 -10.53 -0.64
CA GLY A 302 -13.01 -10.36 0.14
C GLY A 302 -12.81 -11.38 1.26
N LEU A 303 -13.72 -12.33 1.47
CA LEU A 303 -13.63 -13.33 2.53
C LEU A 303 -12.61 -14.41 2.16
N ILE A 304 -11.74 -14.79 3.10
CA ILE A 304 -10.73 -15.84 2.86
C ILE A 304 -11.39 -17.21 2.70
N GLU A 305 -12.54 -17.44 3.35
CA GLU A 305 -13.35 -18.65 3.28
C GLU A 305 -13.91 -18.93 1.88
N ASP A 306 -14.05 -17.89 1.06
CA ASP A 306 -14.55 -18.03 -0.30
C ASP A 306 -13.45 -18.50 -1.27
N CYS A 307 -12.18 -18.51 -0.86
CA CYS A 307 -11.12 -19.08 -1.68
C CYS A 307 -10.89 -20.57 -1.37
N PRO A 308 -11.09 -21.48 -2.34
CA PRO A 308 -10.96 -22.92 -2.13
C PRO A 308 -9.51 -23.40 -1.92
N LEU A 309 -8.51 -22.54 -2.10
CA LEU A 309 -7.10 -22.89 -1.96
C LEU A 309 -6.58 -22.73 -0.53
N PHE A 310 -7.22 -21.89 0.29
CA PHE A 310 -6.68 -21.47 1.58
C PHE A 310 -6.96 -22.49 2.68
N ASN A 311 -5.91 -22.82 3.46
CA ASN A 311 -6.04 -23.57 4.68
C ASN A 311 -6.21 -22.58 5.83
N ILE A 312 -7.43 -22.49 6.34
CA ILE A 312 -7.85 -21.46 7.28
C ILE A 312 -7.90 -22.03 8.69
N VAL A 313 -7.31 -21.32 9.65
CA VAL A 313 -7.46 -21.59 11.09
C VAL A 313 -8.42 -20.60 11.74
N ASP A 314 -8.93 -20.98 12.91
CA ASP A 314 -9.75 -20.10 13.74
C ASP A 314 -8.93 -18.90 14.23
N GLN A 315 -9.63 -17.79 14.48
CA GLN A 315 -9.00 -16.55 14.96
C GLN A 315 -8.19 -16.78 16.24
N SER A 316 -8.70 -17.57 17.18
CA SER A 316 -8.03 -17.88 18.44
C SER A 316 -6.71 -18.64 18.26
N THR A 317 -6.59 -19.49 17.23
CA THR A 317 -5.35 -20.18 16.88
C THR A 317 -4.34 -19.19 16.31
N ALA A 318 -4.75 -18.31 15.39
CA ALA A 318 -3.88 -17.29 14.82
C ALA A 318 -3.33 -16.33 15.90
N MET A 319 -4.17 -15.91 16.84
CA MET A 319 -3.77 -15.03 17.96
C MET A 319 -2.75 -15.65 18.92
N GLN A 320 -2.61 -16.96 18.95
CA GLN A 320 -1.62 -17.65 19.80
C GLN A 320 -0.22 -17.62 19.19
N CYS A 321 -0.07 -17.24 17.92
CA CYS A 321 1.24 -17.19 17.30
C CYS A 321 2.10 -16.09 17.90
N GLN A 322 3.35 -16.43 18.24
CA GLN A 322 4.33 -15.53 18.84
C GLN A 322 5.65 -15.67 18.07
N LEU A 323 6.50 -14.66 18.16
CA LEU A 323 7.87 -14.74 17.64
C LEU A 323 8.63 -15.92 18.27
N GLU A 324 9.35 -16.66 17.44
CA GLU A 324 10.19 -17.77 17.87
C GLU A 324 11.42 -17.31 18.64
N ASP A 325 12.06 -16.24 18.16
CA ASP A 325 13.19 -15.63 18.83
C ASP A 325 13.00 -14.12 18.94
N MET A 326 12.94 -13.65 20.19
CA MET A 326 13.01 -12.22 20.50
C MET A 326 14.40 -11.94 21.08
N PRO A 327 15.18 -11.02 20.47
CA PRO A 327 16.50 -10.64 21.00
C PRO A 327 16.44 -10.26 22.48
N ALA A 328 17.45 -10.69 23.26
CA ALA A 328 17.43 -10.52 24.72
C ALA A 328 17.47 -9.06 25.18
N ASN A 329 18.02 -8.15 24.38
CA ASN A 329 17.94 -6.71 24.58
C ASN A 329 16.50 -6.20 24.39
N LEU A 330 15.80 -6.64 23.35
CA LEU A 330 14.43 -6.20 23.05
C LEU A 330 13.39 -6.83 23.98
N ARG A 331 13.62 -8.06 24.48
CA ARG A 331 12.75 -8.68 25.51
C ARG A 331 12.60 -7.87 26.79
N LYS A 332 13.55 -6.97 27.07
CA LYS A 332 13.51 -6.11 28.28
C LYS A 332 12.69 -4.84 28.07
N GLU A 333 12.33 -4.51 26.83
CA GLU A 333 11.50 -3.36 26.49
C GLU A 333 10.03 -3.75 26.65
N ASP A 334 9.40 -3.33 27.75
CA ASP A 334 7.95 -3.46 27.86
C ASP A 334 7.26 -2.42 26.97
N GLY A 335 7.02 -2.81 25.72
CA GLY A 335 6.38 -1.97 24.72
C GLY A 335 4.92 -1.62 25.02
N ASN A 336 4.29 -2.18 26.06
CA ASN A 336 2.90 -1.87 26.40
C ASN A 336 2.79 -0.61 27.29
N GLY A 337 3.79 -0.32 28.11
CA GLY A 337 3.78 0.79 29.06
C GLY A 337 2.88 0.57 30.29
N PRO A 338 2.75 1.58 31.16
CA PRO A 338 3.22 2.95 30.98
C PRO A 338 4.75 3.12 31.10
N PHE A 339 5.35 3.99 30.29
CA PHE A 339 6.78 4.35 30.39
C PHE A 339 7.04 5.83 30.09
N LYS A 340 8.15 6.39 30.59
CA LYS A 340 8.45 7.84 30.50
C LYS A 340 8.90 8.34 29.13
N GLN A 341 9.46 7.47 28.29
CA GLN A 341 9.99 7.83 26.98
C GLN A 341 9.75 6.68 26.01
N LEU A 342 9.34 7.00 24.78
CA LEU A 342 9.31 6.05 23.69
C LEU A 342 10.70 5.43 23.48
N PHE A 343 10.74 4.11 23.34
CA PHE A 343 11.95 3.35 23.08
C PHE A 343 12.60 3.78 21.75
N GLY A 344 13.93 3.70 21.69
CA GLY A 344 14.73 4.12 20.54
C GLY A 344 14.86 5.65 20.36
N GLY A 345 15.39 6.06 19.22
CA GLY A 345 15.64 7.46 18.86
C GLY A 345 15.90 7.64 17.36
N MET A 346 15.50 8.77 16.78
CA MET A 346 15.64 9.05 15.34
C MET A 346 17.14 9.03 14.93
N PRO A 347 17.57 8.20 13.96
CA PRO A 347 18.92 8.28 13.42
C PRO A 347 19.01 9.52 12.54
N GLY A 348 19.85 10.48 12.93
CA GLY A 348 19.98 11.80 12.30
C GLY A 348 20.10 12.96 13.29
N HIS A 349 19.74 12.73 14.56
CA HIS A 349 20.10 13.63 15.65
C HIS A 349 21.15 12.96 16.54
N GLY A 350 22.42 13.22 16.19
CA GLY A 350 23.52 13.02 17.11
C GLY A 350 23.22 13.65 18.47
N SER A 351 23.78 13.05 19.51
CA SER A 351 23.63 13.34 20.93
C SER A 351 24.09 14.73 21.40
N SER A 352 23.90 15.78 20.60
CA SER A 352 24.34 17.14 20.89
C SER A 352 23.45 18.24 20.30
N GLN A 353 22.15 17.99 20.16
CA GLN A 353 21.16 19.06 20.24
C GLN A 353 20.04 18.62 21.18
N PRO A 354 19.60 19.48 22.12
CA PRO A 354 18.29 19.27 22.74
C PRO A 354 17.33 19.11 21.57
N ALA A 355 16.50 18.07 21.59
CA ALA A 355 15.34 18.00 20.72
C ALA A 355 14.76 19.40 20.68
N SER A 356 14.86 20.08 19.53
CA SER A 356 14.19 21.35 19.36
C SER A 356 12.76 21.03 19.74
N GLN A 357 12.32 21.58 20.87
CA GLN A 357 10.96 21.40 21.35
C GLN A 357 10.04 21.56 20.14
N PRO A 358 9.01 20.72 19.97
CA PRO A 358 8.03 20.94 18.92
C PRO A 358 7.62 22.42 19.00
N THR A 359 7.98 23.15 17.96
CA THR A 359 7.77 24.59 17.83
C THR A 359 6.27 24.81 17.75
N LYS A 360 5.61 24.95 18.91
CA LYS A 360 4.14 24.93 19.05
C LYS A 360 3.56 23.60 18.54
N VAL A 361 2.77 22.93 19.37
CA VAL A 361 1.84 21.90 18.87
C VAL A 361 0.86 22.67 17.98
N SER A 362 1.17 22.78 16.69
CA SER A 362 0.18 23.07 15.67
C SER A 362 -0.88 22.00 15.86
N SER A 363 -2.11 22.40 16.17
CA SER A 363 -3.24 21.48 16.16
C SER A 363 -3.23 20.73 14.84
N ALA A 364 -3.52 19.43 14.87
CA ALA A 364 -3.72 18.68 13.63
C ALA A 364 -4.77 19.42 12.78
N PRO A 365 -4.67 19.38 11.44
CA PRO A 365 -5.73 19.88 10.58
C PRO A 365 -7.09 19.32 11.00
N THR A 366 -8.18 19.99 10.66
CA THR A 366 -9.52 19.42 10.80
C THR A 366 -10.13 19.34 9.42
N LEU A 367 -10.55 18.14 9.02
CA LEU A 367 -11.29 17.92 7.77
C LEU A 367 -12.66 17.35 8.16
N PRO A 368 -13.77 18.09 7.90
CA PRO A 368 -15.11 17.66 8.29
C PRO A 368 -15.51 16.34 7.61
N TYR A 369 -16.39 15.63 8.29
CA TYR A 369 -16.96 14.36 7.81
C TYR A 369 -17.76 14.56 6.52
N GLN A 370 -17.45 13.75 5.50
CA GLN A 370 -18.26 13.57 4.30
C GLN A 370 -18.58 12.08 4.16
N PRO A 371 -19.87 11.68 4.04
CA PRO A 371 -20.24 10.28 3.86
C PRO A 371 -19.56 9.66 2.63
N GLY A 372 -18.91 8.50 2.82
CA GLY A 372 -18.46 7.65 1.73
C GLY A 372 -19.61 6.91 1.04
N VAL A 373 -19.28 6.15 -0.02
CA VAL A 373 -20.26 5.34 -0.75
C VAL A 373 -20.49 4.01 0.00
N THR A 374 -21.74 3.73 0.36
CA THR A 374 -22.14 2.49 1.04
C THR A 374 -21.97 1.27 0.13
N ALA A 375 -21.51 0.15 0.68
CA ALA A 375 -21.40 -1.13 -0.03
C ALA A 375 -22.74 -1.53 -0.67
N PRO A 376 -22.76 -1.99 -1.94
CA PRO A 376 -23.97 -2.55 -2.55
C PRO A 376 -24.36 -3.92 -1.96
N VAL A 377 -23.43 -4.63 -1.29
CA VAL A 377 -23.64 -5.97 -0.71
C VAL A 377 -23.43 -5.94 0.80
N LYS A 378 -24.43 -6.41 1.57
CA LYS A 378 -24.29 -6.66 3.01
C LYS A 378 -23.32 -7.82 3.24
N GLY A 379 -22.23 -7.59 3.98
CA GLY A 379 -21.26 -8.63 4.38
C GLY A 379 -19.95 -8.67 3.59
N SER A 380 -19.78 -7.78 2.61
CA SER A 380 -18.60 -7.78 1.72
C SER A 380 -18.11 -6.36 1.41
N PRO A 381 -17.60 -5.62 2.40
CA PRO A 381 -17.09 -4.29 2.18
C PRO A 381 -15.76 -4.30 1.43
N LEU A 382 -15.67 -3.46 0.40
CA LEU A 382 -14.41 -2.98 -0.15
C LEU A 382 -13.61 -2.25 0.94
N PRO A 383 -12.29 -2.04 0.76
CA PRO A 383 -11.55 -1.07 1.56
C PRO A 383 -12.39 0.21 1.76
N GLY A 384 -12.64 0.58 3.01
CA GLY A 384 -13.33 1.83 3.32
C GLY A 384 -14.74 1.65 3.85
N GLN A 385 -15.37 0.50 3.64
CA GLN A 385 -16.76 0.28 4.05
C GLN A 385 -16.85 -0.34 5.46
N VAL A 386 -17.83 0.08 6.25
CA VAL A 386 -18.00 -0.33 7.66
C VAL A 386 -18.47 -1.79 7.77
N PHE A 387 -17.79 -2.53 8.66
CA PHE A 387 -18.26 -3.78 9.23
C PHE A 387 -19.15 -3.53 10.45
N LYS A 388 -20.28 -4.26 10.52
CA LYS A 388 -20.87 -4.68 11.79
C LYS A 388 -20.92 -6.20 11.73
N ASP A 389 -19.95 -6.85 12.37
CA ASP A 389 -19.99 -8.30 12.49
C ASP A 389 -21.12 -8.69 13.45
N GLY A 390 -21.96 -9.63 13.03
CA GLY A 390 -23.18 -10.00 13.75
C GLY A 390 -22.96 -10.94 14.93
N SER A 391 -21.72 -11.35 15.20
CA SER A 391 -21.45 -12.37 16.22
C SER A 391 -21.28 -11.76 17.61
N SER A 392 -22.41 -11.47 18.26
CA SER A 392 -22.48 -11.61 19.70
C SER A 392 -22.62 -13.11 20.00
N ASP A 393 -21.51 -13.79 20.26
CA ASP A 393 -21.53 -15.15 20.80
C ASP A 393 -22.11 -15.10 22.23
N SER A 394 -23.43 -15.24 22.30
CA SER A 394 -24.13 -15.73 23.48
C SER A 394 -24.94 -16.96 23.07
N SER A 395 -24.35 -18.11 23.35
CA SER A 395 -24.91 -19.45 23.49
C SER A 395 -26.42 -19.68 23.26
N SER A 396 -26.66 -20.81 22.58
CA SER A 396 -27.78 -21.77 22.71
C SER A 396 -29.07 -21.50 21.92
N GLY A 397 -29.35 -22.40 20.97
CA GLY A 397 -30.72 -22.61 20.48
C GLY A 397 -30.83 -23.09 19.04
N GLY A 398 -30.80 -24.41 18.84
CA GLY A 398 -31.64 -25.12 17.87
C GLY A 398 -31.64 -24.69 16.40
N MET A 399 -30.95 -25.47 15.58
CA MET A 399 -31.15 -25.62 14.14
C MET A 399 -32.64 -25.67 13.72
N GLN A 400 -33.03 -24.88 12.71
CA GLN A 400 -33.98 -25.29 11.67
C GLN A 400 -33.62 -24.69 10.31
N ILE A 401 -33.35 -25.57 9.35
CA ILE A 401 -33.20 -25.26 7.93
C ILE A 401 -34.61 -25.15 7.33
N ALA A 402 -34.93 -23.99 6.77
CA ALA A 402 -36.06 -23.84 5.86
C ALA A 402 -35.51 -23.44 4.48
N ALA A 403 -35.63 -24.36 3.52
CA ALA A 403 -35.38 -24.09 2.12
C ALA A 403 -36.43 -23.11 1.58
N VAL A 404 -36.00 -22.04 0.91
CA VAL A 404 -36.85 -21.30 -0.04
C VAL A 404 -36.03 -20.91 -1.26
N GLU A 405 -36.34 -21.60 -2.35
CA GLU A 405 -36.00 -21.28 -3.72
C GLU A 405 -36.97 -20.18 -4.23
N SER A 406 -36.44 -19.05 -4.70
CA SER A 406 -37.04 -18.30 -5.82
C SER A 406 -36.09 -17.23 -6.35
N LYS A 407 -35.84 -17.30 -7.65
CA LYS A 407 -35.05 -16.35 -8.45
C LYS A 407 -35.74 -14.97 -8.48
N PRO A 408 -35.02 -13.84 -8.30
CA PRO A 408 -35.63 -12.52 -8.46
C PRO A 408 -36.07 -12.26 -9.90
N ALA A 409 -37.26 -11.68 -10.07
CA ALA A 409 -37.78 -11.27 -11.36
C ALA A 409 -37.00 -10.06 -11.94
N VAL A 410 -36.57 -10.18 -13.19
CA VAL A 410 -35.92 -9.10 -13.95
C VAL A 410 -36.98 -8.07 -14.32
N THR A 411 -36.80 -6.82 -13.88
CA THR A 411 -37.66 -5.69 -14.30
C THR A 411 -37.16 -5.18 -15.66
N PRO A 412 -38.01 -5.09 -16.70
CA PRO A 412 -37.59 -4.56 -17.99
C PRO A 412 -37.33 -3.05 -17.93
N ALA A 413 -36.32 -2.60 -18.68
CA ALA A 413 -35.91 -1.20 -18.75
C ALA A 413 -37.04 -0.29 -19.29
N PRO A 414 -37.19 0.95 -18.80
CA PRO A 414 -38.15 1.90 -19.34
C PRO A 414 -37.80 2.28 -20.79
N ALA A 415 -38.78 2.22 -21.68
CA ALA A 415 -38.66 2.74 -23.03
C ALA A 415 -38.70 4.29 -22.99
N GLY A 416 -37.52 4.91 -22.89
CA GLY A 416 -37.36 6.35 -23.09
C GLY A 416 -37.32 6.67 -24.58
N ALA A 417 -38.17 7.61 -25.02
CA ALA A 417 -38.21 8.07 -26.40
C ALA A 417 -36.88 8.72 -26.80
N ALA A 418 -36.27 8.24 -27.88
CA ALA A 418 -35.03 8.76 -28.43
C ALA A 418 -35.20 10.22 -28.87
N ALA A 419 -34.40 11.11 -28.29
CA ALA A 419 -34.18 12.44 -28.86
C ALA A 419 -33.32 12.29 -30.13
N THR A 420 -33.79 12.85 -31.24
CA THR A 420 -33.13 12.79 -32.55
C THR A 420 -31.73 13.44 -32.48
N PRO A 421 -30.63 12.71 -32.77
CA PRO A 421 -29.30 13.31 -32.72
C PRO A 421 -28.95 13.97 -34.06
N ALA A 422 -28.74 15.29 -34.03
CA ALA A 422 -28.17 16.04 -35.17
C ALA A 422 -26.62 16.02 -35.18
N ALA A 423 -25.98 15.18 -34.36
CA ALA A 423 -24.53 15.04 -34.29
C ALA A 423 -24.12 13.57 -34.42
N SER A 424 -23.10 13.30 -35.25
CA SER A 424 -22.49 11.98 -35.36
C SER A 424 -21.56 11.75 -34.17
N PHE A 425 -21.85 10.74 -33.36
CA PHE A 425 -21.02 10.31 -32.23
C PHE A 425 -20.26 9.04 -32.60
N VAL A 426 -19.05 8.88 -32.07
CA VAL A 426 -18.17 7.72 -32.35
C VAL A 426 -18.38 6.57 -31.38
N SER A 427 -18.96 6.84 -30.22
CA SER A 427 -19.31 5.84 -29.21
C SER A 427 -20.35 6.40 -28.25
N THR A 428 -21.16 5.51 -27.66
CA THR A 428 -22.12 5.83 -26.61
C THR A 428 -21.79 4.99 -25.38
N GLN A 429 -21.77 5.61 -24.21
CA GLN A 429 -21.56 4.95 -22.93
C GLN A 429 -22.67 5.33 -21.96
N TYR A 430 -23.07 4.41 -21.08
CA TYR A 430 -24.02 4.69 -20.01
C TYR A 430 -23.30 4.62 -18.67
N ILE A 431 -23.56 5.58 -17.79
CA ILE A 431 -23.09 5.56 -16.40
C ILE A 431 -24.30 5.68 -15.49
N THR A 432 -24.35 4.82 -14.47
CA THR A 432 -25.39 4.86 -13.44
C THR A 432 -24.77 5.36 -12.14
N VAL A 433 -25.32 6.45 -11.59
CA VAL A 433 -24.97 6.97 -10.26
C VAL A 433 -26.24 7.05 -9.42
N GLY A 434 -26.36 6.15 -8.44
CA GLY A 434 -27.59 5.99 -7.67
C GLY A 434 -28.77 5.61 -8.59
N ASN A 435 -29.81 6.44 -8.59
CA ASN A 435 -31.03 6.21 -9.38
C ASN A 435 -31.01 6.94 -10.74
N VAL A 436 -29.90 7.56 -11.11
CA VAL A 436 -29.75 8.35 -12.35
C VAL A 436 -28.90 7.58 -13.34
N VAL A 437 -29.43 7.39 -14.55
CA VAL A 437 -28.68 6.85 -15.70
C VAL A 437 -28.36 8.00 -16.63
N SER A 438 -27.07 8.24 -16.86
CA SER A 438 -26.56 9.26 -17.76
C SER A 438 -26.01 8.60 -19.02
N GLU A 439 -26.48 9.04 -20.19
CA GLU A 439 -25.93 8.69 -21.50
C GLU A 439 -24.81 9.67 -21.87
N ILE A 440 -23.63 9.15 -22.17
CA ILE A 440 -22.45 9.90 -22.59
C ILE A 440 -22.21 9.62 -24.07
N LEU A 441 -22.18 10.69 -24.86
CA LEU A 441 -21.99 10.64 -26.30
C LEU A 441 -20.59 11.14 -26.65
N TRP A 442 -19.73 10.25 -27.13
CA TRP A 442 -18.34 10.59 -27.48
C TRP A 442 -18.27 11.20 -28.87
N LYS A 443 -17.61 12.36 -28.99
CA LYS A 443 -17.32 13.02 -30.27
C LYS A 443 -15.81 12.96 -30.52
N GLN A 444 -15.39 12.40 -31.64
CA GLN A 444 -13.99 12.44 -32.06
C GLN A 444 -13.68 13.81 -32.68
N ALA A 445 -12.65 14.48 -32.18
CA ALA A 445 -12.09 15.69 -32.77
C ALA A 445 -10.68 15.39 -33.29
N TYR A 446 -10.43 15.64 -34.57
CA TYR A 446 -9.09 15.59 -35.14
C TYR A 446 -8.46 16.97 -35.03
N THR A 447 -7.32 17.08 -34.35
CA THR A 447 -6.50 18.29 -34.34
C THR A 447 -5.31 18.06 -35.26
N THR A 448 -5.26 18.76 -36.38
CA THR A 448 -4.11 18.73 -37.28
C THR A 448 -3.05 19.70 -36.75
N VAL A 449 -1.88 19.19 -36.37
CA VAL A 449 -0.70 20.01 -36.05
C VAL A 449 0.16 20.08 -37.30
N THR A 450 0.27 21.28 -37.88
CA THR A 450 1.23 21.54 -38.97
C THR A 450 2.60 21.80 -38.34
N VAL A 451 3.54 20.89 -38.57
CA VAL A 451 4.95 21.09 -38.19
C VAL A 451 5.67 21.67 -39.41
N ASP A 452 6.02 22.96 -39.35
CA ASP A 452 6.94 23.54 -40.34
C ASP A 452 8.35 23.02 -40.06
N ALA A 453 8.83 22.12 -40.92
CA ALA A 453 10.20 21.66 -40.89
C ALA A 453 11.13 22.80 -41.33
N GLN A 454 11.89 23.37 -40.38
CA GLN A 454 13.04 24.20 -40.72
C GLN A 454 14.14 23.31 -41.34
N PRO A 455 14.66 23.61 -42.53
CA PRO A 455 15.75 22.84 -43.12
C PRO A 455 17.06 23.13 -42.37
N SER A 456 17.60 22.11 -41.71
CA SER A 456 18.96 22.13 -41.16
C SER A 456 19.97 21.89 -42.29
N THR A 457 20.63 22.94 -42.76
CA THR A 457 21.80 22.79 -43.65
C THR A 457 22.96 22.18 -42.87
N VAL A 458 23.35 20.95 -43.23
CA VAL A 458 24.59 20.31 -42.76
C VAL A 458 25.70 20.65 -43.75
N THR A 459 26.66 21.48 -43.34
CA THR A 459 27.88 21.74 -44.12
C THR A 459 28.88 20.61 -43.87
N VAL A 460 29.16 19.81 -44.90
CA VAL A 460 30.22 18.80 -44.88
C VAL A 460 31.51 19.42 -45.42
N THR A 461 32.51 19.58 -44.56
CA THR A 461 33.85 20.04 -44.97
C THR A 461 34.69 18.82 -45.43
N ALA A 462 35.10 18.81 -46.70
CA ALA A 462 35.97 17.78 -47.25
C ALA A 462 37.39 17.86 -46.65
N THR A 463 37.91 16.74 -46.15
CA THR A 463 39.32 16.60 -45.75
C THR A 463 40.20 16.43 -47.00
N GLY A 464 41.21 17.30 -47.14
CA GLY A 464 42.15 17.32 -48.26
C GLY A 464 43.09 16.10 -48.32
N PRO A 465 43.83 15.93 -49.43
CA PRO A 465 44.48 14.67 -49.78
C PRO A 465 45.75 14.37 -48.95
N ARG A 466 45.93 13.08 -48.63
CA ARG A 466 47.09 12.52 -47.91
C ARG A 466 48.41 12.71 -48.69
N PRO A 467 49.52 13.10 -48.04
CA PRO A 467 50.85 13.03 -48.64
C PRO A 467 51.42 11.61 -48.66
N ALA A 468 52.14 11.29 -49.74
CA ALA A 468 52.68 9.97 -50.07
C ALA A 468 53.91 9.57 -49.23
N LYS A 469 54.04 8.26 -48.98
CA LYS A 469 55.19 7.61 -48.33
C LYS A 469 56.47 7.75 -49.16
N GLN A 470 57.53 8.31 -48.58
CA GLN A 470 58.91 8.06 -49.01
C GLN A 470 59.60 7.08 -48.06
N ARG A 471 60.08 5.96 -48.62
CA ARG A 471 61.05 5.06 -47.98
C ARG A 471 62.45 5.61 -48.19
N ARG A 472 63.26 5.69 -47.13
CA ARG A 472 64.71 5.50 -47.20
C ARG A 472 65.21 4.66 -46.03
N SER A 473 66.21 3.86 -46.38
CA SER A 473 66.76 2.72 -45.65
C SER A 473 67.94 3.14 -44.75
N ALA A 474 68.24 2.25 -43.79
CA ALA A 474 69.58 1.76 -43.41
C ALA A 474 70.09 2.06 -41.98
N HIS A 475 70.25 0.93 -41.27
CA HIS A 475 71.38 0.47 -40.44
C HIS A 475 71.90 1.26 -39.23
N GLY A 476 72.02 0.53 -38.11
CA GLY A 476 73.27 0.55 -37.33
C GLY A 476 73.14 0.46 -35.80
N HIS A 477 73.41 -0.74 -35.28
CA HIS A 477 74.12 -1.05 -34.02
C HIS A 477 73.60 -0.57 -32.64
N GLY A 478 73.23 -1.54 -31.79
CA GLY A 478 74.15 -2.11 -30.79
C GLY A 478 74.21 -1.47 -29.38
N HIS A 479 74.26 -2.37 -28.39
CA HIS A 479 74.51 -2.21 -26.93
C HIS A 479 73.27 -1.86 -26.10
N GLY A 480 72.92 -2.54 -24.99
CA GLY A 480 73.64 -3.49 -24.15
C GLY A 480 73.38 -3.13 -22.68
N HIS A 481 73.11 -4.15 -21.84
CA HIS A 481 72.96 -4.15 -20.37
C HIS A 481 71.61 -3.68 -19.78
N SER A 482 71.16 -4.10 -18.60
CA SER A 482 71.24 -5.31 -17.74
C SER A 482 70.67 -4.86 -16.38
N HIS A 483 70.02 -5.78 -15.66
CA HIS A 483 69.54 -5.67 -14.26
C HIS A 483 68.27 -4.84 -14.05
N GLY A 484 67.31 -5.25 -13.22
CA GLY A 484 67.22 -6.43 -12.37
C GLY A 484 65.97 -6.31 -11.49
N GLN A 485 65.36 -7.47 -11.24
CA GLN A 485 64.62 -7.93 -10.04
C GLN A 485 63.67 -7.02 -9.22
N GLY A 486 62.54 -7.63 -8.84
CA GLY A 486 61.66 -7.26 -7.71
C GLY A 486 60.18 -7.31 -8.12
N GLN A 487 59.53 -8.48 -8.27
CA GLN A 487 58.83 -9.25 -7.22
C GLN A 487 57.97 -8.40 -6.26
N GLY A 488 56.66 -8.68 -6.24
CA GLY A 488 55.75 -8.29 -5.16
C GLY A 488 54.27 -8.31 -5.58
N GLN A 489 53.55 -9.34 -5.15
CA GLN A 489 52.08 -9.49 -5.17
C GLN A 489 51.38 -8.24 -4.57
N LEU A 490 50.16 -7.85 -4.97
CA LEU A 490 48.88 -8.58 -4.97
C LEU A 490 48.00 -8.16 -6.14
#